data_AF-L8IPN4-F1
#
_entry.id   AF-L8IPN4-F1
#
_cell.length_a   1.000
_cell.length_b   1.000
_cell.length_c   1.000
_cell.angle_alpha   90.00
_cell.angle_beta   90.00
_cell.angle_gamma   90.00
#
_symmetry.space_group_name_H-M   'P 1'
#
loop_
_entity.id
_entity.type
_entity.pdbx_description
1 polymer ?
#
loop_
_entity_poly.entity_id
_entity_poly.type
_entity_poly.pdbx_seq_one_letter_code
_entity_poly.pdbx_strand_id
1 'polypeptide(L)'
;MKPLSEGQLRFYVVQAIHLISWLFILFILKSISSLKPARLPVYQRKPFIAAWNAPTDQCLIKYNIRLNLKMFQVIGSPLARARGQNVTIFYVNRLGYYPWYTPQGVPINGGLPQNISLQVHLEKADQDIRYYIPSEDFSGLAVIDWEYWRPQWARNWNTKDIYRQKSRKLISETQENASAADIEYLAKATFEESAKAFMKETIELGIKSRPKGLWGYYLYPDCHNYNVYGPNYTGSCPEEEVLRNNELSWLWNSSAALYPSIGVRRSLGDSENVLRFSQFRVHESMRISIMTSRDHALPVFVYTRLGYRDQPLLFLSKQDLISTIGESAALGAAGIVIWGDMNLTSSKGNCTKVKQFVSSDLGSYIVNVTRAAEVCSLHVCRNNGRCIRKVWKMPDYLHLNPASYHIEASKDGEFTVKGRASDTDLAVLAERFSCHCYQGYQGADCREMKTADGCSGPSSFSGSLLTLCLLVSTGYQSRQW
;
A
#
# COMPACT_ATOMS: atom_id res chain seq x y z
N MET A 1 -13.96 23.74 58.86
CA MET A 1 -13.59 22.56 58.03
C MET A 1 -13.37 21.38 58.97
N LYS A 2 -14.23 20.37 58.94
CA LYS A 2 -13.99 19.12 59.68
C LYS A 2 -13.02 18.25 58.85
N PRO A 3 -11.91 17.77 59.41
CA PRO A 3 -11.05 16.85 58.68
C PRO A 3 -11.80 15.54 58.44
N LEU A 4 -11.78 15.04 57.20
CA LEU A 4 -12.22 13.68 56.90
C LEU A 4 -11.38 12.71 57.74
N SER A 5 -12.03 11.73 58.38
CA SER A 5 -11.29 10.72 59.13
C SER A 5 -10.44 9.89 58.17
N GLU A 6 -9.25 9.50 58.63
CA GLU A 6 -8.22 8.81 57.84
C GLU A 6 -8.74 7.56 57.11
N GLY A 7 -9.75 6.90 57.68
CA GLY A 7 -10.45 5.76 57.07
C GLY A 7 -11.32 6.12 55.85
N GLN A 8 -11.98 7.27 55.85
CA GLN A 8 -12.77 7.73 54.71
C GLN A 8 -11.87 8.14 53.54
N LEU A 9 -10.74 8.80 53.83
CA LEU A 9 -9.76 9.19 52.81
C LEU A 9 -9.16 7.95 52.11
N ARG A 10 -8.80 6.90 52.86
CA ARG A 10 -8.33 5.63 52.29
C ARG A 10 -9.38 4.94 51.42
N PHE A 11 -10.65 4.96 51.82
CA PHE A 11 -11.72 4.33 51.05
C PHE A 11 -11.97 5.03 49.71
N TYR A 12 -11.98 6.37 49.69
CA TYR A 12 -12.14 7.16 48.45
C TYR A 12 -10.95 7.01 47.49
N VAL A 13 -9.72 6.98 48.00
CA VAL A 13 -8.52 6.79 47.18
C VAL A 13 -8.47 5.40 46.56
N VAL A 14 -8.80 4.35 47.34
CA VAL A 14 -8.83 2.96 46.84
C VAL A 14 -9.93 2.77 45.78
N GLN A 15 -11.13 3.34 45.99
CA GLN A 15 -12.20 3.30 44.98
C GLN A 15 -11.82 4.04 43.68
N ALA A 16 -11.17 5.20 43.77
CA ALA A 16 -10.72 5.96 42.61
C ALA A 16 -9.64 5.21 41.81
N ILE A 17 -8.68 4.57 42.50
CA ILE A 17 -7.63 3.76 41.85
C ILE A 17 -8.24 2.52 41.18
N HIS A 18 -9.21 1.85 41.81
CA HIS A 18 -9.93 0.75 41.17
C HIS A 18 -10.74 1.21 39.96
N LEU A 19 -11.43 2.36 40.01
CA LEU A 19 -12.17 2.89 38.87
C LEU A 19 -11.25 3.25 37.71
N ILE A 20 -10.11 3.90 37.99
CA ILE A 20 -9.10 4.24 36.98
C ILE A 20 -8.49 2.98 36.39
N SER A 21 -8.16 1.97 37.22
CA SER A 21 -7.63 0.70 36.76
C SER A 21 -8.64 -0.07 35.90
N TRP A 22 -9.93 -0.06 36.28
CA TRP A 22 -11.01 -0.64 35.46
C TRP A 22 -11.26 0.14 34.17
N LEU A 23 -11.16 1.47 34.18
CA LEU A 23 -11.24 2.29 32.98
C LEU A 23 -10.04 2.06 32.06
N PHE A 24 -8.83 1.91 32.61
CA PHE A 24 -7.63 1.52 31.84
C PHE A 24 -7.77 0.10 31.30
N ILE A 25 -8.29 -0.86 32.07
CA ILE A 25 -8.55 -2.23 31.62
C ILE A 25 -9.64 -2.23 30.54
N LEU A 26 -10.73 -1.48 30.69
CA LEU A 26 -11.78 -1.33 29.67
C LEU A 26 -11.28 -0.59 28.43
N PHE A 27 -10.35 0.36 28.58
CA PHE A 27 -9.69 1.04 27.46
C PHE A 27 -8.71 0.11 26.77
N ILE A 28 -7.96 -0.74 27.50
CA ILE A 28 -7.08 -1.78 26.95
C ILE A 28 -7.91 -2.89 26.27
N LEU A 29 -9.03 -3.31 26.85
CA LEU A 29 -9.94 -4.32 26.26
C LEU A 29 -10.71 -3.77 25.06
N LYS A 30 -11.15 -2.49 25.06
CA LYS A 30 -11.68 -1.82 23.85
C LYS A 30 -10.58 -1.49 22.83
N SER A 31 -9.33 -1.40 23.26
CA SER A 31 -8.15 -1.20 22.40
C SER A 31 -7.59 -2.51 21.83
N ILE A 32 -8.27 -3.64 22.04
CA ILE A 32 -8.29 -4.71 21.02
C ILE A 32 -9.22 -4.22 19.90
N SER A 33 -8.88 -3.07 19.32
CA SER A 33 -9.56 -2.55 18.15
C SER A 33 -9.35 -3.58 17.06
N SER A 34 -10.41 -4.34 16.74
CA SER A 34 -10.39 -5.26 15.62
C SER A 34 -9.84 -4.50 14.42
N LEU A 35 -8.68 -4.92 13.91
CA LEU A 35 -8.07 -4.34 12.72
C LEU A 35 -9.18 -4.19 11.68
N LYS A 36 -9.25 -3.04 10.99
CA LYS A 36 -10.27 -2.86 9.95
C LYS A 36 -10.25 -4.07 9.03
N PRO A 37 -11.41 -4.65 8.68
CA PRO A 37 -11.46 -5.85 7.87
C PRO A 37 -10.73 -5.62 6.55
N ALA A 38 -10.05 -6.64 6.05
CA ALA A 38 -9.45 -6.60 4.72
C ALA A 38 -10.56 -6.53 3.66
N ARG A 39 -10.32 -5.80 2.58
CA ARG A 39 -11.20 -5.88 1.40
C ARG A 39 -11.24 -7.32 0.87
N LEU A 40 -12.42 -7.74 0.39
CA LEU A 40 -12.58 -9.04 -0.27
C LEU A 40 -11.56 -9.22 -1.41
N PRO A 41 -11.02 -10.43 -1.62
CA PRO A 41 -10.04 -10.64 -2.67
C PRO A 41 -10.58 -10.39 -4.07
N VAL A 42 -9.72 -9.83 -4.91
CA VAL A 42 -10.07 -9.31 -6.24
C VAL A 42 -10.23 -10.44 -7.26
N TYR A 43 -9.48 -11.54 -7.10
CA TYR A 43 -9.45 -12.63 -8.07
C TYR A 43 -9.81 -13.96 -7.39
N GLN A 44 -11.00 -14.50 -7.70
CA GLN A 44 -11.43 -15.86 -7.30
C GLN A 44 -11.17 -16.21 -5.81
N ARG A 45 -11.37 -15.27 -4.89
CA ARG A 45 -11.09 -15.40 -3.44
C ARG A 45 -9.61 -15.70 -3.08
N LYS A 46 -8.65 -15.54 -4.00
CA LYS A 46 -7.22 -15.76 -3.71
C LYS A 46 -6.67 -14.72 -2.72
N PRO A 47 -6.12 -15.12 -1.56
CA PRO A 47 -5.71 -14.19 -0.52
C PRO A 47 -4.49 -13.33 -0.89
N PHE A 48 -3.62 -13.88 -1.74
CA PHE A 48 -2.42 -13.23 -2.27
C PHE A 48 -2.31 -13.53 -3.76
N ILE A 49 -2.20 -12.50 -4.59
CA ILE A 49 -2.08 -12.65 -6.05
C ILE A 49 -0.75 -12.12 -6.58
N ALA A 50 -0.30 -12.67 -7.70
CA ALA A 50 0.81 -12.14 -8.46
C ALA A 50 0.29 -11.49 -9.75
N ALA A 51 0.65 -10.22 -9.96
CA ALA A 51 0.35 -9.49 -11.18
C ALA A 51 1.61 -9.30 -12.05
N TRP A 52 1.46 -9.38 -13.36
CA TRP A 52 2.52 -9.17 -14.35
C TRP A 52 2.33 -7.84 -15.06
N ASN A 53 3.38 -7.01 -15.11
CA ASN A 53 3.39 -5.75 -15.82
C ASN A 53 4.78 -5.43 -16.42
N ALA A 54 5.28 -6.34 -17.25
CA ALA A 54 6.52 -6.18 -18.00
C ALA A 54 6.26 -6.34 -19.51
N PRO A 55 7.05 -5.71 -20.40
CA PRO A 55 6.74 -5.57 -21.83
C PRO A 55 7.00 -6.85 -22.66
N THR A 56 6.76 -8.03 -22.10
CA THR A 56 7.13 -9.31 -22.72
C THR A 56 6.34 -9.69 -23.96
N ASP A 57 5.26 -8.96 -24.28
CA ASP A 57 4.63 -9.00 -25.60
C ASP A 57 5.62 -8.66 -26.73
N GLN A 58 6.62 -7.80 -26.45
CA GLN A 58 7.69 -7.49 -27.40
C GLN A 58 8.52 -8.72 -27.78
N CYS A 59 8.68 -9.67 -26.85
CA CYS A 59 9.42 -10.91 -27.14
C CYS A 59 8.69 -11.78 -28.16
N LEU A 60 7.36 -11.83 -28.08
CA LEU A 60 6.53 -12.52 -29.05
C LEU A 60 6.58 -11.78 -30.40
N ILE A 61 6.31 -10.47 -30.39
CA ILE A 61 6.21 -9.65 -31.60
C ILE A 61 7.53 -9.61 -32.38
N LYS A 62 8.67 -9.45 -31.72
CA LYS A 62 9.97 -9.25 -32.38
C LYS A 62 10.73 -10.55 -32.65
N TYR A 63 10.57 -11.56 -31.78
CA TYR A 63 11.44 -12.74 -31.78
C TYR A 63 10.69 -14.07 -31.79
N ASN A 64 9.36 -14.05 -31.85
CA ASN A 64 8.50 -15.23 -31.72
C ASN A 64 8.78 -16.05 -30.44
N ILE A 65 9.17 -15.36 -29.35
CA ILE A 65 9.39 -15.97 -28.04
C ILE A 65 8.16 -15.71 -27.16
N ARG A 66 7.32 -16.74 -27.00
CA ARG A 66 6.20 -16.71 -26.07
C ARG A 66 6.65 -17.11 -24.66
N LEU A 67 6.31 -16.28 -23.68
CA LEU A 67 6.44 -16.58 -22.26
C LEU A 67 5.13 -17.19 -21.75
N ASN A 68 5.23 -18.15 -20.84
CA ASN A 68 4.09 -18.67 -20.12
C ASN A 68 3.89 -17.85 -18.84
N LEU A 69 2.74 -17.18 -18.73
CA LEU A 69 2.39 -16.31 -17.61
C LEU A 69 1.16 -16.82 -16.82
N LYS A 70 0.74 -18.07 -17.02
CA LYS A 70 -0.47 -18.63 -16.39
C LYS A 70 -0.46 -18.59 -14.86
N MET A 71 0.72 -18.53 -14.23
CA MET A 71 0.86 -18.40 -12.77
C MET A 71 0.47 -17.01 -12.24
N PHE A 72 0.41 -15.99 -13.09
CA PHE A 72 -0.02 -14.64 -12.73
C PHE A 72 -1.53 -14.51 -12.92
N GLN A 73 -2.23 -14.07 -11.88
CA GLN A 73 -3.69 -13.93 -11.89
C GLN A 73 -4.15 -12.71 -12.69
N VAL A 74 -3.29 -11.71 -12.77
CA VAL A 74 -3.58 -10.44 -13.43
C VAL A 74 -2.40 -10.10 -14.32
N ILE A 75 -2.65 -9.84 -15.59
CA ILE A 75 -1.61 -9.53 -16.57
C ILE A 75 -1.93 -8.19 -17.20
N GLY A 76 -0.90 -7.38 -17.38
CA GLY A 76 -0.91 -6.20 -18.19
C GLY A 76 0.42 -6.00 -18.90
N SER A 77 0.51 -4.87 -19.60
CA SER A 77 1.66 -4.52 -20.42
C SER A 77 1.95 -3.01 -20.30
N PRO A 78 3.19 -2.59 -20.04
CA PRO A 78 3.54 -1.18 -19.92
C PRO A 78 3.69 -0.48 -21.29
N LEU A 79 3.46 -1.20 -22.41
CA LEU A 79 3.57 -0.63 -23.75
C LEU A 79 2.56 0.50 -23.97
N ALA A 80 2.98 1.55 -24.69
CA ALA A 80 2.16 2.75 -24.90
C ALA A 80 0.83 2.53 -25.63
N ARG A 81 0.77 1.46 -26.45
CA ARG A 81 -0.42 1.09 -27.21
C ARG A 81 -1.26 0.00 -26.56
N ALA A 82 -0.82 -0.55 -25.41
CA ALA A 82 -1.59 -1.56 -24.69
C ALA A 82 -2.86 -0.92 -24.10
N ARG A 83 -4.01 -1.54 -24.34
CA ARG A 83 -5.34 -1.11 -23.86
C ARG A 83 -6.11 -2.32 -23.32
N GLY A 84 -7.11 -2.06 -22.49
CA GLY A 84 -7.99 -3.11 -21.94
C GLY A 84 -7.21 -4.14 -21.11
N GLN A 85 -6.14 -3.72 -20.45
CA GLN A 85 -5.28 -4.59 -19.66
C GLN A 85 -5.80 -4.68 -18.22
N ASN A 86 -5.68 -5.86 -17.58
CA ASN A 86 -6.08 -6.03 -16.18
C ASN A 86 -5.09 -5.39 -15.20
N VAL A 87 -3.85 -5.12 -15.63
CA VAL A 87 -2.98 -4.11 -15.03
C VAL A 87 -2.82 -2.97 -16.02
N THR A 88 -3.38 -1.81 -15.71
CA THR A 88 -3.21 -0.59 -16.51
C THR A 88 -2.34 0.39 -15.73
N ILE A 89 -1.17 0.72 -16.28
CA ILE A 89 -0.26 1.71 -15.71
C ILE A 89 -0.26 2.99 -16.57
N PHE A 90 -0.51 4.11 -15.92
CA PHE A 90 -0.52 5.44 -16.52
C PHE A 90 0.79 6.16 -16.22
N TYR A 91 1.71 6.15 -17.16
CA TYR A 91 2.92 6.98 -17.08
C TYR A 91 2.59 8.47 -17.27
N VAL A 92 3.56 9.32 -16.92
CA VAL A 92 3.58 10.80 -17.10
C VAL A 92 2.82 11.34 -18.31
N ASN A 93 2.90 10.69 -19.49
CA ASN A 93 2.32 11.16 -20.74
C ASN A 93 1.05 10.40 -21.17
N ARG A 94 0.40 9.67 -20.25
CA ARG A 94 -0.74 8.79 -20.56
C ARG A 94 -2.00 9.08 -19.75
N LEU A 95 -1.99 10.10 -18.89
CA LEU A 95 -3.15 10.47 -18.09
C LEU A 95 -3.20 11.98 -17.88
N GLY A 96 -4.01 12.64 -18.70
CA GLY A 96 -4.18 14.08 -18.63
C GLY A 96 -2.91 14.85 -18.99
N TYR A 97 -2.93 16.15 -18.67
CA TYR A 97 -1.79 17.04 -18.83
C TYR A 97 -1.00 17.16 -17.52
N TYR A 98 -0.35 16.08 -17.10
CA TYR A 98 0.49 16.12 -15.90
C TYR A 98 1.65 17.13 -16.09
N PRO A 99 1.83 18.11 -15.19
CA PRO A 99 2.89 19.13 -15.29
C PRO A 99 4.23 18.61 -14.79
N TRP A 100 5.32 18.84 -15.53
CA TRP A 100 6.68 18.43 -15.11
C TRP A 100 7.78 19.18 -15.88
N TYR A 101 9.02 19.07 -15.43
CA TYR A 101 10.19 19.64 -16.13
C TYR A 101 11.07 18.58 -16.78
N THR A 102 11.50 18.82 -18.03
CA THR A 102 12.53 18.00 -18.67
C THR A 102 13.86 18.07 -17.90
N PRO A 103 14.81 17.15 -18.14
CA PRO A 103 16.14 17.25 -17.52
C PRO A 103 16.87 18.57 -17.82
N GLN A 104 16.52 19.24 -18.93
CA GLN A 104 17.04 20.56 -19.31
C GLN A 104 16.27 21.72 -18.65
N GLY A 105 15.28 21.43 -17.81
CA GLY A 105 14.47 22.44 -17.11
C GLY A 105 13.38 23.08 -17.98
N VAL A 106 13.00 22.46 -19.09
CA VAL A 106 11.91 22.93 -19.96
C VAL A 106 10.56 22.53 -19.34
N PRO A 107 9.61 23.48 -19.14
CA PRO A 107 8.29 23.17 -18.60
C PRO A 107 7.45 22.40 -19.63
N ILE A 108 6.95 21.25 -19.24
CA ILE A 108 5.91 20.51 -19.95
C ILE A 108 4.61 20.70 -19.20
N ASN A 109 3.54 21.07 -19.92
CA ASN A 109 2.22 21.36 -19.35
C ASN A 109 2.31 22.41 -18.21
N GLY A 110 3.08 23.49 -18.41
CA GLY A 110 3.29 24.54 -17.39
C GLY A 110 4.34 24.21 -16.32
N GLY A 111 4.81 22.96 -16.23
CA GLY A 111 5.90 22.51 -15.36
C GLY A 111 5.56 22.36 -13.88
N LEU A 112 4.61 23.16 -13.38
CA LEU A 112 4.14 23.16 -11.99
C LEU A 112 2.63 22.94 -11.92
N PRO A 113 2.12 22.25 -10.87
CA PRO A 113 0.68 22.07 -10.70
C PRO A 113 -0.10 23.38 -10.56
N GLN A 114 0.49 24.43 -9.97
CA GLN A 114 -0.13 25.75 -9.86
C GLN A 114 -0.05 26.60 -11.15
N ASN A 115 0.56 26.10 -12.22
CA ASN A 115 0.81 26.86 -13.45
C ASN A 115 0.14 26.25 -14.70
N ILE A 116 -0.96 25.52 -14.49
CA ILE A 116 -1.78 24.92 -15.55
C ILE A 116 -3.23 24.78 -15.08
N SER A 117 -4.18 24.80 -16.02
CA SER A 117 -5.59 24.54 -15.74
C SER A 117 -5.83 23.07 -15.33
N LEU A 118 -6.30 22.88 -14.11
CA LEU A 118 -6.74 21.57 -13.61
C LEU A 118 -7.95 21.04 -14.40
N GLN A 119 -8.88 21.90 -14.81
CA GLN A 119 -10.03 21.48 -15.61
C GLN A 119 -9.60 20.86 -16.93
N VAL A 120 -8.70 21.51 -17.67
CA VAL A 120 -8.19 21.00 -18.96
C VAL A 120 -7.42 19.69 -18.76
N HIS A 121 -6.69 19.56 -17.64
CA HIS A 121 -6.07 18.30 -17.24
C HIS A 121 -7.11 17.18 -17.07
N LEU A 122 -8.18 17.43 -16.31
CA LEU A 122 -9.22 16.44 -16.00
C LEU A 122 -10.02 16.02 -17.24
N GLU A 123 -10.34 16.96 -18.14
CA GLU A 123 -10.99 16.66 -19.42
C GLU A 123 -10.14 15.70 -20.28
N LYS A 124 -8.83 15.96 -20.34
CA LYS A 124 -7.89 15.08 -21.05
C LYS A 124 -7.73 13.74 -20.34
N ALA A 125 -7.66 13.74 -19.01
CA ALA A 125 -7.53 12.53 -18.21
C ALA A 125 -8.75 11.62 -18.39
N ASP A 126 -9.97 12.15 -18.42
CA ASP A 126 -11.17 11.36 -18.65
C ASP A 126 -11.15 10.66 -20.03
N GLN A 127 -10.68 11.35 -21.06
CA GLN A 127 -10.48 10.75 -22.39
C GLN A 127 -9.42 9.63 -22.35
N ASP A 128 -8.31 9.83 -21.64
CA ASP A 128 -7.26 8.82 -21.50
C ASP A 128 -7.76 7.57 -20.77
N ILE A 129 -8.54 7.76 -19.69
CA ILE A 129 -9.12 6.65 -18.92
C ILE A 129 -10.03 5.81 -19.81
N ARG A 130 -10.93 6.46 -20.58
CA ARG A 130 -11.81 5.80 -21.54
C ARG A 130 -11.03 5.05 -22.63
N TYR A 131 -9.90 5.62 -23.07
CA TYR A 131 -9.04 5.01 -24.09
C TYR A 131 -8.27 3.78 -23.57
N TYR A 132 -7.61 3.88 -22.41
CA TYR A 132 -6.77 2.81 -21.89
C TYR A 132 -7.59 1.70 -21.19
N ILE A 133 -8.69 2.07 -20.54
CA ILE A 133 -9.60 1.17 -19.82
C ILE A 133 -11.00 1.27 -20.45
N PRO A 134 -11.24 0.66 -21.62
CA PRO A 134 -12.53 0.79 -22.32
C PRO A 134 -13.70 0.15 -21.57
N SER A 135 -13.47 -0.92 -20.81
CA SER A 135 -14.53 -1.60 -20.04
C SER A 135 -14.89 -0.80 -18.79
N GLU A 136 -16.19 -0.49 -18.61
CA GLU A 136 -16.70 0.24 -17.46
C GLU A 136 -16.75 -0.62 -16.19
N ASP A 137 -16.85 -1.93 -16.35
CA ASP A 137 -16.86 -2.92 -15.28
C ASP A 137 -15.45 -3.34 -14.82
N PHE A 138 -14.40 -2.66 -15.31
CA PHE A 138 -13.01 -2.92 -14.97
C PHE A 138 -12.79 -3.05 -13.46
N SER A 139 -12.29 -4.21 -13.05
CA SER A 139 -11.97 -4.55 -11.66
C SER A 139 -10.49 -4.90 -11.46
N GLY A 140 -9.62 -4.45 -12.38
CA GLY A 140 -8.19 -4.67 -12.35
C GLY A 140 -7.42 -3.60 -11.56
N LEU A 141 -6.10 -3.60 -11.72
CA LEU A 141 -5.16 -2.67 -11.10
C LEU A 141 -5.01 -1.44 -12.01
N ALA A 142 -5.33 -0.25 -11.50
CA ALA A 142 -5.19 1.02 -12.21
C ALA A 142 -4.15 1.89 -11.48
N VAL A 143 -2.94 1.93 -12.02
CA VAL A 143 -1.77 2.50 -11.33
C VAL A 143 -1.35 3.79 -12.01
N ILE A 144 -1.33 4.90 -11.26
CA ILE A 144 -0.85 6.20 -11.75
C ILE A 144 0.63 6.33 -11.37
N ASP A 145 1.50 6.43 -12.37
CA ASP A 145 2.96 6.47 -12.21
C ASP A 145 3.49 7.89 -12.48
N TRP A 146 3.31 8.75 -11.48
CA TRP A 146 3.71 10.15 -11.49
C TRP A 146 4.86 10.39 -10.52
N GLU A 147 6.08 10.33 -11.05
CA GLU A 147 7.28 10.36 -10.22
C GLU A 147 7.99 11.72 -10.18
N TYR A 148 7.58 12.72 -10.97
CA TYR A 148 8.41 13.91 -11.21
C TYR A 148 8.47 14.85 -10.00
N TRP A 149 7.35 15.17 -9.38
CA TRP A 149 7.27 15.90 -8.11
C TRP A 149 6.59 15.06 -7.03
N ARG A 150 6.64 15.55 -5.78
CA ARG A 150 5.91 14.99 -4.63
C ARG A 150 4.93 16.07 -4.13
N PRO A 151 3.73 15.71 -3.64
CA PRO A 151 2.74 16.70 -3.22
C PRO A 151 3.14 17.47 -1.97
N GLN A 152 4.12 16.97 -1.20
CA GLN A 152 4.68 17.65 -0.04
C GLN A 152 5.97 18.38 -0.45
N TRP A 153 6.03 19.69 -0.21
CA TRP A 153 7.16 20.58 -0.52
C TRP A 153 8.49 20.02 -0.03
N ALA A 154 8.51 19.55 1.22
CA ALA A 154 9.72 19.02 1.88
C ALA A 154 10.29 17.77 1.19
N ARG A 155 9.48 17.03 0.42
CA ARG A 155 9.90 15.83 -0.34
C ARG A 155 10.41 16.15 -1.75
N ASN A 156 10.45 17.41 -2.16
CA ASN A 156 11.01 17.85 -3.44
C ASN A 156 12.47 18.30 -3.32
N TRP A 157 13.34 17.37 -2.91
CA TRP A 157 14.79 17.56 -2.76
C TRP A 157 15.57 16.97 -3.96
N ASN A 158 16.89 17.16 -3.98
CA ASN A 158 17.79 16.74 -5.06
C ASN A 158 17.31 17.25 -6.44
N THR A 159 17.14 16.35 -7.42
CA THR A 159 16.70 16.70 -8.76
C THR A 159 15.27 17.24 -8.81
N LYS A 160 14.50 17.08 -7.73
CA LYS A 160 13.16 17.68 -7.58
C LYS A 160 13.19 19.09 -7.01
N ASP A 161 14.36 19.60 -6.61
CA ASP A 161 14.46 20.98 -6.10
C ASP A 161 14.06 22.03 -7.15
N ILE A 162 14.12 21.69 -8.44
CA ILE A 162 13.59 22.51 -9.53
C ILE A 162 12.13 22.94 -9.28
N TYR A 163 11.29 22.09 -8.69
CA TYR A 163 9.89 22.44 -8.40
C TYR A 163 9.80 23.52 -7.33
N ARG A 164 10.67 23.51 -6.32
CA ARG A 164 10.75 24.56 -5.30
C ARG A 164 11.29 25.86 -5.89
N GLN A 165 12.37 25.78 -6.67
CA GLN A 165 12.98 26.94 -7.34
C GLN A 165 12.01 27.62 -8.30
N LYS A 166 11.33 26.86 -9.16
CA LYS A 166 10.39 27.40 -10.14
C LYS A 166 9.12 27.93 -9.49
N SER A 167 8.65 27.32 -8.39
CA SER A 167 7.53 27.85 -7.61
C SER A 167 7.85 29.21 -7.02
N ARG A 168 9.04 29.37 -6.39
CA ARG A 168 9.51 30.68 -5.90
C ARG A 168 9.59 31.72 -7.02
N LYS A 169 10.17 31.33 -8.17
CA LYS A 169 10.28 32.20 -9.34
C LYS A 169 8.91 32.69 -9.81
N LEU A 170 7.95 31.77 -9.95
CA LEU A 170 6.59 32.10 -10.37
C LEU A 170 5.95 33.13 -9.43
N ILE A 171 6.05 32.92 -8.11
CA ILE A 171 5.51 33.87 -7.12
C ILE A 171 6.21 35.23 -7.22
N SER A 172 7.55 35.26 -7.34
CA SER A 172 8.32 36.50 -7.44
C SER A 172 8.02 37.33 -8.69
N GLU A 173 7.60 36.68 -9.79
CA GLU A 173 7.19 37.37 -11.02
C GLU A 173 5.79 37.98 -10.90
N THR A 174 4.97 37.48 -9.97
CA THR A 174 3.59 37.96 -9.75
C THR A 174 3.43 38.94 -8.59
N GLN A 175 4.35 38.97 -7.63
CA GLN A 175 4.25 39.82 -6.45
C GLN A 175 5.35 40.90 -6.42
N GLU A 176 4.96 42.15 -6.59
CA GLU A 176 5.87 43.30 -6.43
C GLU A 176 6.19 43.51 -4.94
N ASN A 177 7.47 43.73 -4.61
CA ASN A 177 7.96 44.08 -3.26
C ASN A 177 7.72 43.04 -2.14
N ALA A 178 7.47 41.76 -2.45
CA ALA A 178 7.36 40.71 -1.45
C ALA A 178 8.71 40.34 -0.82
N SER A 179 8.74 40.06 0.49
CA SER A 179 9.96 39.59 1.14
C SER A 179 10.32 38.17 0.71
N ALA A 180 11.58 37.77 0.88
CA ALA A 180 12.01 36.39 0.57
C ALA A 180 11.26 35.33 1.41
N ALA A 181 10.87 35.68 2.64
CA ALA A 181 10.08 34.80 3.51
C ALA A 181 8.65 34.63 2.99
N ASP A 182 8.03 35.71 2.52
CA ASP A 182 6.67 35.68 1.94
C ASP A 182 6.67 34.87 0.63
N ILE A 183 7.70 35.05 -0.21
CA ILE A 183 7.86 34.27 -1.44
C ILE A 183 7.98 32.77 -1.13
N GLU A 184 8.80 32.37 -0.15
CA GLU A 184 8.94 30.96 0.24
C GLU A 184 7.62 30.40 0.78
N TYR A 185 6.93 31.14 1.66
CA TYR A 185 5.65 30.74 2.23
C TYR A 185 4.58 30.54 1.15
N LEU A 186 4.39 31.53 0.28
CA LEU A 186 3.41 31.49 -0.81
C LEU A 186 3.74 30.42 -1.85
N ALA A 187 5.02 30.25 -2.20
CA ALA A 187 5.45 29.21 -3.14
C ALA A 187 5.16 27.81 -2.61
N LYS A 188 5.43 27.58 -1.32
CA LYS A 188 5.08 26.33 -0.64
C LYS A 188 3.57 26.11 -0.63
N ALA A 189 2.81 27.08 -0.13
CA ALA A 189 1.35 26.95 0.04
C ALA A 189 0.66 26.67 -1.31
N THR A 190 0.96 27.47 -2.32
CA THR A 190 0.33 27.35 -3.66
C THR A 190 0.71 26.04 -4.34
N PHE A 191 1.97 25.60 -4.20
CA PHE A 191 2.42 24.32 -4.75
C PHE A 191 1.72 23.14 -4.08
N GLU A 192 1.70 23.06 -2.75
CA GLU A 192 1.11 21.93 -2.03
C GLU A 192 -0.42 21.87 -2.23
N GLU A 193 -1.10 23.02 -2.26
CA GLU A 193 -2.53 23.11 -2.56
C GLU A 193 -2.84 22.59 -3.96
N SER A 194 -2.11 23.09 -4.97
CA SER A 194 -2.33 22.68 -6.36
C SER A 194 -1.93 21.22 -6.59
N ALA A 195 -0.83 20.76 -6.00
CA ALA A 195 -0.39 19.36 -6.11
C ALA A 195 -1.40 18.39 -5.49
N LYS A 196 -1.99 18.76 -4.35
CA LYS A 196 -3.09 18.02 -3.72
C LYS A 196 -4.31 17.96 -4.63
N ALA A 197 -4.76 19.10 -5.16
CA ALA A 197 -5.92 19.15 -6.07
C ALA A 197 -5.69 18.26 -7.32
N PHE A 198 -4.53 18.42 -7.98
CA PHE A 198 -4.15 17.61 -9.14
C PHE A 198 -4.19 16.11 -8.85
N MET A 199 -3.52 15.66 -7.80
CA MET A 199 -3.46 14.22 -7.50
C MET A 199 -4.82 13.67 -7.05
N LYS A 200 -5.54 14.42 -6.20
CA LYS A 200 -6.81 14.00 -5.62
C LYS A 200 -7.91 13.92 -6.68
N GLU A 201 -8.12 14.98 -7.44
CA GLU A 201 -9.24 15.04 -8.39
C GLU A 201 -9.03 14.07 -9.56
N THR A 202 -7.79 13.83 -9.96
CA THR A 202 -7.47 12.84 -11.01
C THR A 202 -7.80 11.41 -10.57
N ILE A 203 -7.45 11.02 -9.33
CA ILE A 203 -7.74 9.67 -8.85
C ILE A 203 -9.25 9.49 -8.56
N GLU A 204 -9.92 10.52 -8.06
CA GLU A 204 -11.37 10.52 -7.86
C GLU A 204 -12.12 10.42 -9.20
N LEU A 205 -11.65 11.09 -10.25
CA LEU A 205 -12.16 10.94 -11.62
C LEU A 205 -12.00 9.50 -12.12
N GLY A 206 -10.83 8.87 -11.90
CA GLY A 206 -10.60 7.48 -12.25
C GLY A 206 -11.52 6.52 -11.52
N ILE A 207 -11.71 6.70 -10.22
CA ILE A 207 -12.65 5.89 -9.42
C ILE A 207 -14.09 6.12 -9.88
N LYS A 208 -14.50 7.36 -10.17
CA LYS A 208 -15.84 7.65 -10.68
C LYS A 208 -16.07 6.98 -12.03
N SER A 209 -15.09 7.01 -12.91
CA SER A 209 -15.16 6.43 -14.25
C SER A 209 -15.11 4.89 -14.23
N ARG A 210 -14.30 4.30 -13.33
CA ARG A 210 -14.09 2.85 -13.20
C ARG A 210 -14.17 2.45 -11.71
N PRO A 211 -15.38 2.36 -11.13
CA PRO A 211 -15.59 2.25 -9.68
C PRO A 211 -15.12 0.94 -9.06
N LYS A 212 -15.00 -0.13 -9.85
CA LYS A 212 -14.44 -1.41 -9.39
C LYS A 212 -12.92 -1.46 -9.50
N GLY A 213 -12.31 -0.51 -10.21
CA GLY A 213 -10.87 -0.42 -10.43
C GLY A 213 -10.12 -0.15 -9.14
N LEU A 214 -8.95 -0.78 -9.00
CA LEU A 214 -8.05 -0.59 -7.88
C LEU A 214 -7.12 0.57 -8.23
N TRP A 215 -7.62 1.78 -8.02
CA TRP A 215 -6.88 3.02 -8.29
C TRP A 215 -5.91 3.35 -7.17
N GLY A 216 -4.69 3.73 -7.53
CA GLY A 216 -3.68 4.21 -6.60
C GLY A 216 -2.44 4.74 -7.33
N TYR A 217 -1.62 5.49 -6.61
CA TYR A 217 -0.35 6.00 -7.12
C TYR A 217 0.78 5.01 -6.85
N TYR A 218 1.57 4.71 -7.87
CA TYR A 218 2.83 3.99 -7.71
C TYR A 218 3.73 4.71 -6.70
N LEU A 219 4.55 3.95 -5.97
CA LEU A 219 5.47 4.38 -4.90
C LEU A 219 4.81 4.76 -3.57
N TYR A 220 3.49 4.92 -3.51
CA TYR A 220 2.81 5.41 -2.30
C TYR A 220 2.17 4.29 -1.45
N PRO A 221 2.36 4.30 -0.12
CA PRO A 221 3.26 5.19 0.62
C PRO A 221 4.74 4.83 0.42
N ASP A 222 5.62 5.83 0.54
CA ASP A 222 7.07 5.62 0.57
C ASP A 222 7.56 5.67 2.02
N CYS A 223 8.39 4.69 2.39
CA CYS A 223 9.04 4.60 3.70
C CYS A 223 10.31 5.46 3.79
N HIS A 224 10.89 5.85 2.65
CA HIS A 224 12.12 6.64 2.58
C HIS A 224 13.34 6.05 3.34
N ASN A 225 13.33 4.74 3.59
CA ASN A 225 14.41 3.99 4.25
C ASN A 225 15.60 3.68 3.31
N TYR A 226 16.02 4.69 2.53
CA TYR A 226 17.01 4.54 1.45
C TYR A 226 18.47 4.56 1.90
N ASN A 227 18.76 4.90 3.16
CA ASN A 227 20.12 4.96 3.71
C ASN A 227 20.70 3.57 4.03
N VAL A 228 20.57 2.64 3.09
CA VAL A 228 20.90 1.20 3.19
C VAL A 228 22.37 0.88 3.43
N TYR A 229 23.28 1.83 3.18
CA TYR A 229 24.72 1.70 3.42
C TYR A 229 25.16 2.44 4.69
N GLY A 230 24.24 3.10 5.40
CA GLY A 230 24.55 3.80 6.65
C GLY A 230 24.93 2.81 7.76
N PRO A 231 25.81 3.21 8.70
CA PRO A 231 26.09 2.41 9.88
C PRO A 231 24.78 2.19 10.67
N ASN A 232 24.61 0.99 11.25
CA ASN A 232 23.42 0.61 12.02
C ASN A 232 22.09 0.69 11.26
N TYR A 233 22.08 0.42 9.95
CA TYR A 233 20.85 0.36 9.16
C TYR A 233 19.86 -0.69 9.71
N THR A 234 18.72 -0.21 10.23
CA THR A 234 17.65 -1.05 10.80
C THR A 234 16.54 -1.39 9.79
N GLY A 235 16.50 -0.68 8.65
CA GLY A 235 15.38 -0.73 7.72
C GLY A 235 14.23 0.22 8.05
N SER A 236 14.18 0.80 9.25
CA SER A 236 13.03 1.59 9.70
C SER A 236 12.76 2.81 8.82
N CYS A 237 11.48 3.08 8.58
CA CYS A 237 11.08 4.37 8.02
C CYS A 237 11.50 5.46 9.01
N PRO A 238 12.16 6.55 8.56
CA PRO A 238 12.43 7.69 9.43
C PRO A 238 11.13 8.21 10.05
N GLU A 239 11.17 8.62 11.32
CA GLU A 239 9.97 9.05 12.06
C GLU A 239 9.26 10.21 11.37
N GLU A 240 10.01 11.19 10.85
CA GLU A 240 9.48 12.30 10.08
C GLU A 240 8.73 11.82 8.82
N GLU A 241 9.18 10.73 8.19
CA GLU A 241 8.54 10.19 6.99
C GLU A 241 7.24 9.44 7.31
N VAL A 242 7.14 8.84 8.50
CA VAL A 242 5.88 8.28 9.03
C VAL A 242 4.87 9.39 9.28
N LEU A 243 5.30 10.52 9.87
CA LEU A 243 4.45 11.69 10.08
C LEU A 243 4.00 12.33 8.77
N ARG A 244 4.92 12.50 7.81
CA ARG A 244 4.60 12.97 6.45
C ARG A 244 3.61 12.05 5.75
N ASN A 245 3.68 10.74 5.95
CA ASN A 245 2.66 9.83 5.43
C ASN A 245 1.30 10.02 6.12
N ASN A 246 1.24 10.40 7.40
CA ASN A 246 -0.03 10.70 8.07
C ASN A 246 -0.70 11.96 7.49
N GLU A 247 0.07 12.98 7.11
CA GLU A 247 -0.42 14.22 6.48
C GLU A 247 -1.07 13.98 5.11
N LEU A 248 -0.73 12.88 4.44
CA LEU A 248 -1.32 12.46 3.17
C LEU A 248 -2.64 11.70 3.32
N SER A 249 -3.35 11.84 4.45
CA SER A 249 -4.67 11.22 4.69
C SER A 249 -5.67 11.46 3.55
N TRP A 250 -5.63 12.63 2.92
CA TRP A 250 -6.44 12.96 1.74
C TRP A 250 -6.17 12.04 0.55
N LEU A 251 -4.92 11.61 0.33
CA LEU A 251 -4.54 10.72 -0.76
C LEU A 251 -5.01 9.30 -0.47
N TRP A 252 -4.85 8.83 0.77
CA TRP A 252 -5.28 7.50 1.19
C TRP A 252 -6.80 7.35 1.11
N ASN A 253 -7.55 8.35 1.56
CA ASN A 253 -9.01 8.36 1.49
C ASN A 253 -9.54 8.36 0.05
N SER A 254 -8.80 9.00 -0.86
CA SER A 254 -9.16 9.08 -2.28
C SER A 254 -8.66 7.88 -3.09
N SER A 255 -7.89 6.96 -2.49
CA SER A 255 -7.36 5.78 -3.17
C SER A 255 -8.26 4.55 -2.98
N ALA A 256 -8.18 3.60 -3.90
CA ALA A 256 -8.85 2.30 -3.83
C ALA A 256 -7.87 1.13 -3.61
N ALA A 257 -6.57 1.36 -3.74
CA ALA A 257 -5.46 0.46 -3.41
C ALA A 257 -4.17 1.23 -3.14
N LEU A 258 -3.18 0.58 -2.51
CA LEU A 258 -1.84 1.14 -2.29
C LEU A 258 -0.79 0.38 -3.12
N TYR A 259 0.19 1.11 -3.67
CA TYR A 259 1.21 0.57 -4.58
C TYR A 259 2.63 0.93 -4.15
N PRO A 260 3.08 0.48 -2.95
CA PRO A 260 4.45 0.69 -2.52
C PRO A 260 5.42 -0.06 -3.45
N SER A 261 6.65 0.43 -3.55
CA SER A 261 7.66 -0.13 -4.45
C SER A 261 8.85 -0.67 -3.69
N ILE A 262 9.32 -1.87 -4.00
CA ILE A 262 10.52 -2.50 -3.46
C ILE A 262 11.48 -2.78 -4.62
N GLY A 263 12.44 -1.87 -4.82
CA GLY A 263 13.50 -2.03 -5.81
C GLY A 263 14.83 -2.30 -5.14
N VAL A 264 15.34 -3.53 -5.26
CA VAL A 264 16.59 -3.97 -4.63
C VAL A 264 17.78 -3.67 -5.55
N ARG A 265 18.90 -3.18 -5.00
CA ARG A 265 20.16 -2.99 -5.73
C ARG A 265 21.03 -4.24 -5.65
N ARG A 266 21.80 -4.55 -6.69
CA ARG A 266 22.66 -5.74 -6.73
C ARG A 266 23.69 -5.77 -5.61
N SER A 267 24.25 -4.63 -5.23
CA SER A 267 25.23 -4.54 -4.13
C SER A 267 24.69 -5.04 -2.77
N LEU A 268 23.37 -5.12 -2.62
CA LEU A 268 22.71 -5.61 -1.41
C LEU A 268 22.19 -7.05 -1.55
N GLY A 269 22.31 -7.67 -2.74
CA GLY A 269 21.71 -8.98 -2.99
C GLY A 269 22.13 -10.01 -1.94
N ASP A 270 21.18 -10.84 -1.54
CA ASP A 270 21.31 -11.86 -0.49
C ASP A 270 21.61 -11.34 0.93
N SER A 271 21.62 -10.02 1.15
CA SER A 271 21.89 -9.44 2.46
C SER A 271 20.61 -9.28 3.31
N GLU A 272 20.79 -9.28 4.63
CA GLU A 272 19.70 -8.96 5.58
C GLU A 272 19.12 -7.55 5.35
N ASN A 273 19.88 -6.63 4.74
CA ASN A 273 19.39 -5.29 4.43
C ASN A 273 18.28 -5.31 3.37
N VAL A 274 18.22 -6.32 2.50
CA VAL A 274 17.09 -6.49 1.56
C VAL A 274 15.82 -6.83 2.32
N LEU A 275 15.91 -7.74 3.29
CA LEU A 275 14.81 -8.09 4.17
C LEU A 275 14.35 -6.88 4.97
N ARG A 276 15.27 -6.19 5.68
CA ARG A 276 14.96 -4.98 6.46
C ARG A 276 14.33 -3.88 5.60
N PHE A 277 14.88 -3.63 4.42
CA PHE A 277 14.35 -2.64 3.48
C PHE A 277 12.92 -2.96 3.04
N SER A 278 12.67 -4.22 2.70
CA SER A 278 11.36 -4.69 2.21
C SER A 278 10.32 -4.73 3.32
N GLN A 279 10.68 -5.33 4.47
CA GLN A 279 9.82 -5.54 5.63
C GLN A 279 9.21 -4.22 6.12
N PHE A 280 10.01 -3.16 6.29
CA PHE A 280 9.49 -1.87 6.77
C PHE A 280 8.63 -1.14 5.73
N ARG A 281 8.89 -1.30 4.43
CA ARG A 281 8.08 -0.72 3.36
C ARG A 281 6.70 -1.36 3.30
N VAL A 282 6.64 -2.68 3.41
CA VAL A 282 5.36 -3.40 3.49
C VAL A 282 4.64 -3.07 4.79
N HIS A 283 5.35 -3.07 5.93
CA HIS A 283 4.76 -2.75 7.24
C HIS A 283 4.13 -1.36 7.27
N GLU A 284 4.83 -0.33 6.76
CA GLU A 284 4.27 1.03 6.66
C GLU A 284 3.05 1.08 5.73
N SER A 285 3.07 0.33 4.64
CA SER A 285 1.94 0.24 3.71
C SER A 285 0.72 -0.41 4.36
N MET A 286 0.92 -1.47 5.15
CA MET A 286 -0.14 -2.11 5.92
C MET A 286 -0.68 -1.18 7.01
N ARG A 287 0.17 -0.40 7.68
CA ARG A 287 -0.26 0.65 8.63
C ARG A 287 -1.14 1.71 7.94
N ILE A 288 -0.70 2.26 6.81
CA ILE A 288 -1.48 3.25 6.06
C ILE A 288 -2.80 2.67 5.55
N SER A 289 -2.83 1.39 5.17
CA SER A 289 -4.04 0.75 4.63
C SER A 289 -5.26 0.83 5.55
N ILE A 290 -5.04 0.82 6.88
CA ILE A 290 -6.10 0.86 7.90
C ILE A 290 -6.43 2.29 8.37
N MET A 291 -5.62 3.28 8.00
CA MET A 291 -5.76 4.67 8.46
C MET A 291 -6.74 5.51 7.62
N THR A 292 -7.34 4.92 6.59
CA THR A 292 -8.31 5.63 5.74
C THR A 292 -9.62 5.88 6.49
N SER A 293 -10.56 6.64 5.92
CA SER A 293 -11.92 6.80 6.43
C SER A 293 -12.83 5.62 6.06
N ARG A 294 -12.34 4.66 5.26
CA ARG A 294 -13.12 3.49 4.85
C ARG A 294 -13.33 2.54 6.02
N ASP A 295 -14.41 1.77 5.95
CA ASP A 295 -14.76 0.69 6.88
C ASP A 295 -13.86 -0.55 6.74
N HIS A 296 -12.97 -0.56 5.75
CA HIS A 296 -12.04 -1.65 5.44
C HIS A 296 -10.63 -1.13 5.18
N ALA A 297 -9.66 -2.03 5.32
CA ALA A 297 -8.27 -1.79 4.93
C ALA A 297 -8.14 -1.77 3.40
N LEU A 298 -7.41 -0.79 2.86
CA LEU A 298 -7.09 -0.78 1.42
C LEU A 298 -6.22 -1.99 1.04
N PRO A 299 -6.48 -2.65 -0.10
CA PRO A 299 -5.60 -3.71 -0.57
C PRO A 299 -4.24 -3.12 -0.99
N VAL A 300 -3.16 -3.74 -0.50
CA VAL A 300 -1.77 -3.35 -0.82
C VAL A 300 -1.22 -4.27 -1.90
N PHE A 301 -0.72 -3.71 -3.00
CA PHE A 301 -0.05 -4.44 -4.08
C PHE A 301 1.38 -3.94 -4.24
N VAL A 302 2.33 -4.74 -3.79
CA VAL A 302 3.74 -4.32 -3.72
C VAL A 302 4.41 -4.46 -5.08
N TYR A 303 4.89 -3.36 -5.64
CA TYR A 303 5.69 -3.36 -6.86
C TYR A 303 7.08 -3.94 -6.58
N THR A 304 7.49 -4.90 -7.40
CA THR A 304 8.82 -5.52 -7.38
C THR A 304 9.33 -5.72 -8.81
N ARG A 305 10.56 -6.23 -8.96
CA ARG A 305 11.23 -6.46 -10.25
C ARG A 305 11.71 -7.91 -10.37
N LEU A 306 11.93 -8.35 -11.61
CA LEU A 306 12.55 -9.66 -11.90
C LEU A 306 14.01 -9.71 -11.44
N GLY A 307 14.72 -8.60 -11.61
CA GLY A 307 16.13 -8.46 -11.30
C GLY A 307 16.43 -7.19 -10.54
N TYR A 308 17.71 -7.02 -10.21
CA TYR A 308 18.16 -5.86 -9.45
C TYR A 308 17.94 -4.57 -10.23
N ARG A 309 17.61 -3.49 -9.51
CA ARG A 309 17.26 -2.18 -10.07
C ARG A 309 18.32 -1.63 -11.03
N ASP A 310 19.59 -1.82 -10.69
CA ASP A 310 20.76 -1.39 -11.45
C ASP A 310 21.22 -2.42 -12.50
N GLN A 311 20.74 -3.66 -12.42
CA GLN A 311 21.07 -4.73 -13.36
C GLN A 311 19.82 -5.59 -13.68
N PRO A 312 18.92 -5.13 -14.57
CA PRO A 312 17.60 -5.74 -14.76
C PRO A 312 17.60 -7.21 -15.22
N LEU A 313 18.67 -7.66 -15.87
CA LEU A 313 18.85 -9.05 -16.35
C LEU A 313 19.61 -9.93 -15.37
N LEU A 314 20.10 -9.37 -14.26
CA LEU A 314 20.59 -10.14 -13.14
C LEU A 314 19.40 -10.36 -12.21
N PHE A 315 18.75 -11.50 -12.39
CA PHE A 315 17.51 -11.82 -11.70
C PHE A 315 17.72 -12.06 -10.21
N LEU A 316 16.67 -11.80 -9.42
CA LEU A 316 16.72 -11.95 -7.97
C LEU A 316 16.98 -13.41 -7.61
N SER A 317 17.86 -13.61 -6.63
CA SER A 317 18.11 -14.92 -6.04
C SER A 317 16.86 -15.44 -5.32
N LYS A 318 16.86 -16.73 -4.95
CA LYS A 318 15.81 -17.30 -4.10
C LYS A 318 15.67 -16.54 -2.76
N GLN A 319 16.79 -16.13 -2.15
CA GLN A 319 16.78 -15.39 -0.88
C GLN A 319 16.15 -14.00 -1.05
N ASP A 320 16.42 -13.31 -2.16
CA ASP A 320 15.84 -12.00 -2.43
C ASP A 320 14.37 -12.10 -2.86
N LEU A 321 13.96 -13.17 -3.54
CA LEU A 321 12.54 -13.47 -3.79
C LEU A 321 11.78 -13.67 -2.46
N ILE A 322 12.39 -14.36 -1.49
CA ILE A 322 11.86 -14.49 -0.13
C ILE A 322 11.78 -13.14 0.57
N SER A 323 12.87 -12.39 0.55
CA SER A 323 12.96 -11.10 1.23
C SER A 323 12.06 -10.02 0.63
N THR A 324 11.55 -10.21 -0.59
CA THR A 324 10.66 -9.26 -1.27
C THR A 324 9.23 -9.77 -1.37
N ILE A 325 8.98 -10.80 -2.18
CA ILE A 325 7.64 -11.36 -2.45
C ILE A 325 7.14 -12.16 -1.24
N GLY A 326 8.01 -13.01 -0.66
CA GLY A 326 7.66 -13.79 0.53
C GLY A 326 7.29 -12.91 1.72
N GLU A 327 8.09 -11.87 1.95
CA GLU A 327 7.84 -10.90 3.02
C GLU A 327 6.53 -10.12 2.79
N SER A 328 6.24 -9.75 1.54
CA SER A 328 4.97 -9.10 1.19
C SER A 328 3.76 -9.99 1.51
N ALA A 329 3.82 -11.28 1.17
CA ALA A 329 2.75 -12.23 1.46
C ALA A 329 2.58 -12.46 2.97
N ALA A 330 3.68 -12.66 3.69
CA ALA A 330 3.66 -12.94 5.12
C ALA A 330 3.11 -11.77 5.96
N LEU A 331 3.33 -10.52 5.53
CA LEU A 331 2.81 -9.33 6.20
C LEU A 331 1.39 -8.95 5.78
N GLY A 332 0.74 -9.74 4.92
CA GLY A 332 -0.69 -9.58 4.60
C GLY A 332 -1.01 -8.70 3.40
N ALA A 333 -0.03 -8.37 2.53
CA ALA A 333 -0.32 -7.69 1.27
C ALA A 333 -1.36 -8.46 0.44
N ALA A 334 -2.14 -7.77 -0.38
CA ALA A 334 -3.10 -8.41 -1.28
C ALA A 334 -2.42 -9.06 -2.49
N GLY A 335 -1.22 -8.63 -2.81
CA GLY A 335 -0.43 -9.20 -3.88
C GLY A 335 0.83 -8.43 -4.17
N ILE A 336 1.47 -8.81 -5.26
CA ILE A 336 2.63 -8.14 -5.83
C ILE A 336 2.36 -7.78 -7.29
N VAL A 337 3.08 -6.77 -7.78
CA VAL A 337 3.13 -6.43 -9.21
C VAL A 337 4.58 -6.54 -9.67
N ILE A 338 4.86 -7.50 -10.55
CA ILE A 338 6.17 -7.59 -11.19
C ILE A 338 6.22 -6.61 -12.35
N TRP A 339 7.03 -5.58 -12.17
CA TRP A 339 7.26 -4.57 -13.19
C TRP A 339 8.59 -4.81 -13.90
N GLY A 340 8.63 -4.47 -15.19
CA GLY A 340 9.84 -4.57 -16.01
C GLY A 340 9.93 -3.45 -17.02
N ASP A 341 11.15 -2.98 -17.28
CA ASP A 341 11.43 -2.01 -18.35
C ASP A 341 11.73 -2.68 -19.69
N MET A 342 11.96 -1.87 -20.71
CA MET A 342 12.25 -2.34 -22.07
C MET A 342 13.57 -3.10 -22.19
N ASN A 343 14.52 -2.97 -21.25
CA ASN A 343 15.81 -3.67 -21.29
C ASN A 343 15.63 -5.19 -21.24
N LEU A 344 14.58 -5.67 -20.55
CA LEU A 344 14.22 -7.09 -20.48
C LEU A 344 13.90 -7.70 -21.86
N THR A 345 13.54 -6.86 -22.84
CA THR A 345 13.01 -7.30 -24.14
C THR A 345 13.78 -6.71 -25.33
N SER A 346 14.95 -6.12 -25.09
CA SER A 346 15.73 -5.42 -26.12
C SER A 346 16.43 -6.35 -27.12
N SER A 347 16.53 -7.66 -26.83
CA SER A 347 17.14 -8.64 -27.72
C SER A 347 16.50 -10.02 -27.58
N LYS A 348 16.70 -10.88 -28.58
CA LYS A 348 16.31 -12.30 -28.53
C LYS A 348 16.95 -13.02 -27.33
N GLY A 349 18.20 -12.70 -27.01
CA GLY A 349 18.92 -13.24 -25.85
C GLY A 349 18.28 -12.84 -24.53
N ASN A 350 17.90 -11.56 -24.38
CA ASN A 350 17.24 -11.06 -23.16
C ASN A 350 15.88 -11.72 -22.97
N CYS A 351 15.08 -11.78 -24.02
CA CYS A 351 13.80 -12.50 -24.00
C CYS A 351 13.94 -13.98 -23.62
N THR A 352 15.01 -14.64 -24.11
CA THR A 352 15.30 -16.04 -23.76
C THR A 352 15.64 -16.18 -22.27
N LYS A 353 16.49 -15.29 -21.74
CA LYS A 353 16.82 -15.27 -20.30
C LYS A 353 15.59 -15.03 -19.43
N VAL A 354 14.75 -14.05 -19.78
CA VAL A 354 13.51 -13.76 -19.05
C VAL A 354 12.56 -14.96 -19.11
N LYS A 355 12.37 -15.58 -20.29
CA LYS A 355 11.54 -16.78 -20.43
C LYS A 355 12.05 -17.92 -19.52
N GLN A 356 13.36 -18.16 -19.49
CA GLN A 356 13.96 -19.19 -18.65
C GLN A 356 13.65 -18.93 -17.17
N PHE A 357 13.97 -17.73 -16.66
CA PHE A 357 13.76 -17.39 -15.25
C PHE A 357 12.28 -17.44 -14.82
N VAL A 358 11.37 -16.96 -15.67
CA VAL A 358 9.92 -17.03 -15.42
C VAL A 358 9.42 -18.49 -15.42
N SER A 359 9.99 -19.34 -16.27
CA SER A 359 9.62 -20.76 -16.38
C SER A 359 10.36 -21.67 -15.39
N SER A 360 11.29 -21.13 -14.59
CA SER A 360 12.02 -21.86 -13.55
C SER A 360 11.78 -21.26 -12.16
N ASP A 361 12.71 -20.42 -11.69
CA ASP A 361 12.85 -20.03 -10.31
C ASP A 361 11.70 -19.13 -9.86
N LEU A 362 11.37 -18.13 -10.68
CA LEU A 362 10.28 -17.21 -10.37
C LEU A 362 8.93 -17.91 -10.42
N GLY A 363 8.66 -18.67 -11.49
CA GLY A 363 7.39 -19.36 -11.66
C GLY A 363 7.12 -20.34 -10.52
N SER A 364 8.12 -21.14 -10.17
CA SER A 364 8.04 -22.08 -9.03
C SER A 364 7.81 -21.34 -7.71
N TYR A 365 8.53 -20.23 -7.49
CA TYR A 365 8.37 -19.43 -6.28
C TYR A 365 6.99 -18.77 -6.16
N ILE A 366 6.47 -18.17 -7.24
CA ILE A 366 5.13 -17.57 -7.28
C ILE A 366 4.05 -18.60 -6.97
N VAL A 367 4.14 -19.79 -7.55
CA VAL A 367 3.20 -20.88 -7.31
C VAL A 367 3.28 -21.35 -5.86
N ASN A 368 4.49 -21.46 -5.30
CA ASN A 368 4.71 -21.83 -3.91
C ASN A 368 4.00 -20.85 -2.96
N VAL A 369 4.32 -19.55 -3.04
CA VAL A 369 3.82 -18.54 -2.10
C VAL A 369 2.31 -18.31 -2.24
N THR A 370 1.78 -18.27 -3.47
CA THR A 370 0.34 -18.07 -3.71
C THR A 370 -0.47 -19.26 -3.22
N ARG A 371 -0.01 -20.49 -3.46
CA ARG A 371 -0.70 -21.70 -2.99
C ARG A 371 -0.59 -21.86 -1.48
N ALA A 372 0.54 -21.54 -0.87
CA ALA A 372 0.68 -21.54 0.59
C ALA A 372 -0.27 -20.54 1.26
N ALA A 373 -0.43 -19.35 0.68
CA ALA A 373 -1.40 -18.36 1.17
C ALA A 373 -2.85 -18.88 1.09
N GLU A 374 -3.22 -19.58 0.01
CA GLU A 374 -4.53 -20.23 -0.12
C GLU A 374 -4.75 -21.32 0.94
N VAL A 375 -3.76 -22.19 1.15
CA VAL A 375 -3.83 -23.25 2.18
C VAL A 375 -4.01 -22.63 3.56
N CYS A 376 -3.24 -21.59 3.89
CA CYS A 376 -3.39 -20.91 5.17
C CYS A 376 -4.76 -20.24 5.32
N SER A 377 -5.22 -19.52 4.29
CA SER A 377 -6.55 -18.89 4.30
C SER A 377 -7.65 -19.92 4.50
N LEU A 378 -7.60 -21.05 3.79
CA LEU A 378 -8.61 -22.11 3.86
C LEU A 378 -8.66 -22.74 5.26
N HIS A 379 -7.52 -23.14 5.80
CA HIS A 379 -7.46 -23.96 7.01
C HIS A 379 -7.38 -23.17 8.31
N VAL A 380 -6.71 -22.01 8.31
CA VAL A 380 -6.56 -21.16 9.50
C VAL A 380 -7.68 -20.11 9.57
N CYS A 381 -8.10 -19.57 8.42
CA CYS A 381 -9.04 -18.45 8.33
C CYS A 381 -10.36 -18.78 7.63
N ARG A 382 -10.68 -20.06 7.46
CA ARG A 382 -11.94 -20.56 6.88
C ARG A 382 -12.28 -19.97 5.51
N ASN A 383 -11.27 -19.62 4.72
CA ASN A 383 -11.39 -18.92 3.45
C ASN A 383 -12.05 -17.51 3.55
N ASN A 384 -12.26 -17.02 4.77
CA ASN A 384 -12.93 -15.76 5.10
C ASN A 384 -11.95 -14.69 5.62
N GLY A 385 -10.65 -14.97 5.55
CA GLY A 385 -9.59 -14.02 5.84
C GLY A 385 -8.28 -14.43 5.17
N ARG A 386 -7.31 -13.52 5.18
CA ARG A 386 -5.92 -13.83 4.80
C ARG A 386 -5.09 -14.06 6.05
N CYS A 387 -4.06 -14.88 5.93
CA CYS A 387 -3.07 -15.05 6.99
C CYS A 387 -2.09 -13.87 7.03
N ILE A 388 -1.78 -13.41 8.24
CA ILE A 388 -0.74 -12.42 8.53
C ILE A 388 0.18 -12.98 9.62
N ARG A 389 1.48 -12.70 9.52
CA ARG A 389 2.48 -13.16 10.48
C ARG A 389 2.18 -12.58 11.86
N LYS A 390 2.12 -13.41 12.91
CA LYS A 390 1.80 -12.96 14.28
C LYS A 390 2.85 -11.99 14.83
N VAL A 391 4.13 -12.36 14.69
CA VAL A 391 5.25 -11.52 15.09
C VAL A 391 5.91 -11.02 13.81
N TRP A 392 5.59 -9.79 13.39
CA TRP A 392 5.93 -9.30 12.06
C TRP A 392 7.43 -9.35 11.72
N LYS A 393 8.33 -9.25 12.71
CA LYS A 393 9.79 -9.36 12.52
C LYS A 393 10.35 -10.79 12.45
N MET A 394 9.58 -11.82 12.81
CA MET A 394 10.04 -13.20 12.76
C MET A 394 10.17 -13.69 11.31
N PRO A 395 11.09 -14.61 10.98
CA PRO A 395 11.31 -15.09 9.61
C PRO A 395 10.29 -16.18 9.20
N ASP A 396 9.00 -15.97 9.48
CA ASP A 396 7.94 -16.93 9.19
C ASP A 396 7.27 -16.63 7.84
N TYR A 397 7.42 -17.52 6.86
CA TYR A 397 6.91 -17.27 5.51
C TYR A 397 5.79 -18.24 5.14
N LEU A 398 4.88 -17.77 4.28
CA LEU A 398 3.86 -18.61 3.65
C LEU A 398 4.50 -19.37 2.49
N HIS A 399 5.11 -20.51 2.79
CA HIS A 399 5.66 -21.44 1.79
C HIS A 399 5.10 -22.84 1.97
N LEU A 400 4.96 -23.56 0.86
CA LEU A 400 4.58 -24.98 0.88
C LEU A 400 5.73 -25.82 1.44
N ASN A 401 5.43 -26.71 2.37
CA ASN A 401 6.39 -27.68 2.88
C ASN A 401 6.75 -28.68 1.76
N PRO A 402 8.03 -28.81 1.36
CA PRO A 402 8.45 -29.73 0.31
C PRO A 402 8.27 -31.22 0.65
N ALA A 403 8.07 -31.57 1.93
CA ALA A 403 7.74 -32.94 2.34
C ALA A 403 6.26 -33.29 2.04
N SER A 404 5.39 -32.29 1.97
CA SER A 404 3.93 -32.46 1.79
C SER A 404 3.46 -32.07 0.39
N TYR A 405 4.23 -31.24 -0.30
CA TYR A 405 3.90 -30.69 -1.61
C TYR A 405 5.07 -30.81 -2.58
N HIS A 406 4.72 -31.07 -3.84
CA HIS A 406 5.66 -31.08 -4.96
C HIS A 406 5.17 -30.15 -6.07
N ILE A 407 6.04 -29.24 -6.50
CA ILE A 407 5.78 -28.33 -7.61
C ILE A 407 6.48 -28.90 -8.84
N GLU A 408 5.71 -29.30 -9.84
CA GLU A 408 6.21 -29.83 -11.10
C GLU A 408 6.06 -28.77 -12.20
N ALA A 409 7.13 -28.54 -12.96
CA ALA A 409 7.11 -27.67 -14.13
C ALA A 409 7.01 -28.52 -15.41
N SER A 410 6.05 -28.19 -16.27
CA SER A 410 5.94 -28.78 -17.60
C SER A 410 6.99 -28.21 -18.55
N LYS A 411 7.21 -28.87 -19.68
CA LYS A 411 8.11 -28.38 -20.74
C LYS A 411 7.71 -27.00 -21.28
N ASP A 412 6.42 -26.67 -21.19
CA ASP A 412 5.86 -25.39 -21.64
C ASP A 412 5.87 -24.30 -20.55
N GLY A 413 6.49 -24.57 -19.39
CA GLY A 413 6.58 -23.62 -18.27
C GLY A 413 5.28 -23.47 -17.48
N GLU A 414 4.39 -24.47 -17.53
CA GLU A 414 3.19 -24.55 -16.69
C GLU A 414 3.51 -25.31 -15.41
N PHE A 415 3.00 -24.82 -14.28
CA PHE A 415 3.31 -25.39 -12.97
C PHE A 415 2.09 -26.09 -12.39
N THR A 416 2.30 -27.31 -11.89
CA THR A 416 1.28 -28.08 -11.17
C THR A 416 1.74 -28.35 -9.75
N VAL A 417 0.87 -28.13 -8.77
CA VAL A 417 1.13 -28.45 -7.37
C VAL A 417 0.42 -29.75 -7.01
N LYS A 418 1.19 -30.77 -6.61
CA LYS A 418 0.68 -32.04 -6.07
C LYS A 418 0.90 -32.08 -4.55
N GLY A 419 0.06 -32.85 -3.87
CA GLY A 419 0.14 -33.03 -2.41
C GLY A 419 -0.96 -32.29 -1.64
N ARG A 420 -0.92 -32.43 -0.31
CA ARG A 420 -1.88 -31.83 0.64
C ARG A 420 -1.18 -31.52 1.96
N ALA A 421 -1.69 -30.54 2.69
CA ALA A 421 -1.15 -30.19 4.00
C ALA A 421 -1.33 -31.36 4.98
N SER A 422 -0.27 -31.66 5.73
CA SER A 422 -0.33 -32.54 6.89
C SER A 422 -0.86 -31.79 8.11
N ASP A 423 -1.31 -32.51 9.15
CA ASP A 423 -1.72 -31.89 10.42
C ASP A 423 -0.58 -31.09 11.06
N THR A 424 0.67 -31.53 10.89
CA THR A 424 1.86 -30.80 11.34
C THR A 424 2.03 -29.48 10.57
N ASP A 425 1.83 -29.47 9.26
CA ASP A 425 1.89 -28.24 8.47
C ASP A 425 0.83 -27.24 8.93
N LEU A 426 -0.39 -27.72 9.18
CA LEU A 426 -1.50 -26.90 9.64
C LEU A 426 -1.25 -26.34 11.05
N ALA A 427 -0.68 -27.15 11.95
CA ALA A 427 -0.29 -26.71 13.28
C ALA A 427 0.76 -25.59 13.22
N VAL A 428 1.78 -25.73 12.37
CA VAL A 428 2.81 -24.69 12.17
C VAL A 428 2.22 -23.40 11.61
N LEU A 429 1.28 -23.50 10.65
CA LEU A 429 0.57 -22.32 10.13
C LEU A 429 -0.25 -21.62 11.23
N ALA A 430 -1.02 -22.38 12.02
CA ALA A 430 -1.82 -21.84 13.11
C ALA A 430 -0.98 -21.26 14.25
N GLU A 431 0.23 -21.78 14.46
CA GLU A 431 1.18 -21.25 15.44
C GLU A 431 1.75 -19.90 14.99
N ARG A 432 2.16 -19.77 13.73
CA ARG A 432 2.93 -18.62 13.22
C ARG A 432 2.10 -17.49 12.62
N PHE A 433 0.87 -17.79 12.18
CA PHE A 433 0.00 -16.83 11.50
C PHE A 433 -1.33 -16.63 12.24
N SER A 434 -1.85 -15.41 12.15
CA SER A 434 -3.21 -15.05 12.57
C SER A 434 -4.03 -14.59 11.36
N CYS A 435 -5.33 -14.45 11.54
CA CYS A 435 -6.23 -14.05 10.46
C CYS A 435 -6.47 -12.54 10.45
N HIS A 436 -6.36 -11.95 9.26
CA HIS A 436 -6.95 -10.66 8.93
C HIS A 436 -8.22 -10.91 8.11
N CYS A 437 -9.38 -10.87 8.79
CA CYS A 437 -10.66 -11.23 8.21
C CYS A 437 -11.11 -10.27 7.11
N TYR A 438 -11.77 -10.82 6.11
CA TYR A 438 -12.39 -10.02 5.05
C TYR A 438 -13.65 -9.30 5.54
N GLN A 439 -14.05 -8.26 4.82
CA GLN A 439 -15.31 -7.57 5.04
C GLN A 439 -16.47 -8.56 5.16
N GLY A 440 -17.30 -8.38 6.20
CA GLY A 440 -18.39 -9.28 6.55
C GLY A 440 -18.00 -10.40 7.53
N TYR A 441 -16.72 -10.55 7.89
CA TYR A 441 -16.26 -11.60 8.82
C TYR A 441 -15.46 -11.05 10.00
N GLN A 442 -15.51 -11.77 11.13
CA GLN A 442 -14.78 -11.45 12.35
C GLN A 442 -14.43 -12.70 13.17
N GLY A 443 -13.77 -12.49 14.32
CA GLY A 443 -13.25 -13.55 15.18
C GLY A 443 -11.83 -13.96 14.81
N ALA A 444 -11.20 -14.77 15.66
CA ALA A 444 -9.79 -15.15 15.50
C ALA A 444 -9.52 -16.01 14.24
N ASP A 445 -10.51 -16.81 13.81
CA ASP A 445 -10.45 -17.70 12.63
C ASP A 445 -11.42 -17.27 11.51
N CYS A 446 -11.99 -16.06 11.58
CA CYS A 446 -12.95 -15.51 10.62
C CYS A 446 -14.23 -16.36 10.42
N ARG A 447 -14.66 -17.07 11.46
CA ARG A 447 -15.88 -17.88 11.45
C ARG A 447 -17.15 -17.06 11.57
N GLU A 448 -17.12 -15.99 12.35
CA GLU A 448 -18.31 -15.21 12.66
C GLU A 448 -18.62 -14.24 11.51
N MET A 449 -19.88 -14.17 11.10
CA MET A 449 -20.34 -13.13 10.18
C MET A 449 -20.69 -11.88 10.98
N LYS A 450 -20.22 -10.71 10.52
CA LYS A 450 -20.71 -9.43 11.04
C LYS A 450 -22.17 -9.30 10.64
N THR A 451 -23.08 -9.28 11.63
CA THR A 451 -24.45 -8.84 11.41
C THR A 451 -24.40 -7.42 10.90
N ALA A 452 -25.11 -7.14 9.80
CA ALA A 452 -25.32 -5.77 9.38
C ALA A 452 -26.16 -5.10 10.46
N ASP A 453 -25.52 -4.36 11.36
CA ASP A 453 -26.26 -3.41 12.18
C ASP A 453 -26.96 -2.47 11.20
N GLY A 454 -28.29 -2.52 11.22
CA GLY A 454 -29.13 -1.77 10.31
C GLY A 454 -28.79 -0.29 10.33
N CYS A 455 -29.09 0.40 9.23
CA CYS A 455 -29.02 1.85 9.09
C CYS A 455 -29.29 2.57 10.41
N SER A 456 -28.24 3.01 11.10
CA SER A 456 -28.38 4.05 12.08
C SER A 456 -28.56 5.35 11.30
N GLY A 457 -29.83 5.71 11.10
CA GLY A 457 -30.23 7.10 10.96
C GLY A 457 -29.60 7.95 12.07
N PRO A 458 -29.58 9.29 11.92
CA PRO A 458 -28.78 10.18 12.76
C PRO A 458 -29.02 9.81 14.22
N SER A 459 -27.98 9.35 14.89
CA SER A 459 -28.05 9.01 16.30
C SER A 459 -28.56 10.24 17.03
N SER A 460 -29.82 10.19 17.44
CA SER A 460 -30.35 11.09 18.44
C SER A 460 -29.37 11.03 19.60
N PHE A 461 -28.68 12.14 19.83
CA PHE A 461 -27.97 12.40 21.07
C PHE A 461 -29.00 12.23 22.19
N SER A 462 -29.07 11.03 22.77
CA SER A 462 -29.71 10.83 24.06
C SER A 462 -28.84 11.54 25.08
N GLY A 463 -29.25 12.75 25.43
CA GLY A 463 -28.64 13.59 26.45
C GLY A 463 -28.77 12.99 27.85
N SER A 464 -27.97 11.96 28.12
CA SER A 464 -27.96 11.27 29.42
C SER A 464 -26.56 11.17 30.05
N LEU A 465 -25.55 11.81 29.47
CA LEU A 465 -24.18 11.84 30.00
C LEU A 465 -23.66 13.25 30.35
N LEU A 466 -24.41 14.31 29.98
CA LEU A 466 -24.14 15.68 30.39
C LEU A 466 -24.85 16.08 31.71
N THR A 467 -25.81 15.29 32.17
CA THR A 467 -26.55 15.52 33.42
C THR A 467 -25.87 14.95 34.66
N LEU A 468 -24.87 14.08 34.53
CA LEU A 468 -24.09 13.57 35.68
C LEU A 468 -22.82 14.39 35.98
N CYS A 469 -22.33 15.20 35.04
CA CYS A 469 -21.16 16.06 35.27
C CYS A 469 -21.50 17.46 35.81
N LEU A 470 -22.79 17.85 35.86
CA LEU A 470 -23.22 19.15 36.39
C LEU A 470 -23.79 19.10 37.82
N LEU A 471 -23.88 17.92 38.45
CA LEU A 471 -24.37 17.76 39.83
C LEU A 471 -23.27 17.55 40.88
N VAL A 472 -21.98 17.59 40.49
CA VAL A 472 -20.84 17.52 41.43
C VAL A 472 -20.17 18.91 41.61
N SER A 473 -20.62 19.94 40.89
CA SER A 473 -20.03 21.30 40.94
C SER A 473 -20.93 22.37 41.57
N THR A 474 -22.11 22.03 42.10
CA THR A 474 -23.03 23.00 42.75
C THR A 474 -23.29 22.71 44.23
N GLY A 475 -22.47 21.88 44.88
CA GLY A 475 -22.59 21.56 46.31
C GLY A 475 -21.72 22.38 47.26
N TYR A 476 -21.13 23.50 46.83
CA TYR A 476 -20.19 24.26 47.68
C TYR A 476 -20.31 25.79 47.51
N GLN A 477 -21.52 26.34 47.60
CA GLN A 477 -21.70 27.77 47.87
C GLN A 477 -23.10 28.11 48.40
N SER A 478 -23.39 27.73 49.65
CA SER A 478 -24.36 28.46 50.48
C SER A 478 -24.32 27.95 51.93
N ARG A 479 -23.75 28.78 52.82
CA ARG A 479 -24.22 29.09 54.18
C ARG A 479 -23.04 29.62 55.01
N GLN A 480 -22.82 30.93 54.92
CA GLN A 480 -22.57 31.73 56.11
C GLN A 480 -23.86 31.73 56.92
N TRP A 481 -23.82 31.16 58.12
CA TRP A 481 -23.87 31.85 59.42
C TRP A 481 -23.16 30.95 60.42
#